data_AF-A0A318NW23-F1
#
_entry.id   AF-A0A318NW23-F1
#
_cell.length_a   1.000
_cell.length_b   1.000
_cell.length_c   1.000
_cell.angle_alpha   90.00
_cell.angle_beta   90.00
_cell.angle_gamma   90.00
#
_symmetry.space_group_name_H-M   'P 1'
#
loop_
_entity.id
_entity.type
_entity.pdbx_description
1 polymer ?
#
loop_
_entity_poly.entity_id
_entity_poly.type
_entity_poly.pdbx_seq_one_letter_code
_entity_poly.pdbx_strand_id
1 'polypeptide(L)' 'MSRVNFNNAPSWITAKALEILNQFSACQIFPRKTHGKKYFTFRVNKRWRLLSKDDGQNWQLLTHNDYNSVIDT' A
#
# COMPACT_ATOMS: atom_id res chain seq x y z
N MET A 1 15.77 0.84 -2.85
CA MET A 1 14.46 1.33 -3.31
C MET A 1 13.44 0.20 -3.22
N SER A 2 12.38 0.34 -2.43
CA SER A 2 11.24 -0.58 -2.46
C SER A 2 10.54 -0.50 -3.82
N ARG A 3 10.18 -1.65 -4.40
CA ARG A 3 9.46 -1.69 -5.69
C ARG A 3 7.99 -1.41 -5.46
N VAL A 4 7.42 -0.50 -6.25
CA VAL A 4 6.01 -0.12 -6.17
C VAL A 4 5.31 -0.42 -7.48
N ASN A 5 4.24 -1.23 -7.42
CA ASN A 5 3.36 -1.45 -8.55
C ASN A 5 2.15 -0.51 -8.43
N PHE A 6 1.98 0.39 -9.40
CA PHE A 6 0.95 1.42 -9.36
C PHE A 6 -0.39 1.00 -9.98
N ASN A 7 -0.48 -0.19 -10.59
CA ASN A 7 -1.71 -0.74 -11.18
C ASN A 7 -2.52 0.29 -12.02
N ASN A 8 -1.83 1.02 -12.91
CA ASN A 8 -2.40 2.09 -13.74
C ASN A 8 -3.09 3.24 -12.99
N ALA A 9 -2.73 3.46 -11.72
CA ALA A 9 -3.26 4.56 -10.94
C ALA A 9 -2.91 5.93 -11.54
N PRO A 10 -3.80 6.93 -11.36
CA PRO A 10 -3.52 8.27 -11.83
C PRO A 10 -2.33 8.87 -11.09
N SER A 11 -1.60 9.76 -11.77
CA SER A 11 -0.34 10.36 -11.29
C SER A 11 -0.42 10.97 -9.88
N TRP A 12 -1.53 11.62 -9.55
CA TRP A 12 -1.74 12.20 -8.22
C TRP A 12 -1.87 11.16 -7.09
N ILE A 13 -2.38 9.97 -7.39
CA ILE A 13 -2.40 8.85 -6.43
C ILE A 13 -0.99 8.28 -6.29
N THR A 14 -0.28 8.11 -7.41
CA THR A 14 1.11 7.64 -7.43
C THR A 14 2.01 8.57 -6.60
N ALA A 15 1.87 9.89 -6.75
CA ALA A 15 2.59 10.87 -5.95
C ALA A 15 2.31 10.71 -4.44
N LYS A 16 1.03 10.64 -4.04
CA LYS A 16 0.65 10.39 -2.63
C LYS A 16 1.20 9.08 -2.09
N ALA A 17 1.17 8.02 -2.91
CA ALA A 17 1.72 6.73 -2.53
C ALA A 17 3.23 6.84 -2.25
N LEU A 18 3.97 7.54 -3.12
CA LEU A 18 5.40 7.79 -2.93
C LEU A 18 5.70 8.62 -1.68
N GLU A 19 4.90 9.66 -1.38
CA GLU A 19 5.05 10.44 -0.13
C GLU A 19 4.89 9.55 1.11
N ILE A 20 3.88 8.70 1.14
CA ILE A 20 3.65 7.72 2.23
C ILE A 20 4.85 6.78 2.35
N LEU A 21 5.38 6.29 1.23
CA LEU A 21 6.53 5.39 1.25
C LEU A 21 7.81 6.08 1.72
N ASN A 22 8.01 7.36 1.37
CA ASN A 22 9.10 8.15 1.91
C ASN A 22 8.98 8.32 3.42
N GLN A 23 7.79 8.63 3.94
CA GLN A 23 7.53 8.72 5.37
C GLN A 23 7.76 7.37 6.08
N PHE A 24 7.36 6.26 5.46
CA PHE A 24 7.61 4.92 5.97
C PHE A 24 9.11 4.60 6.00
N SER A 25 9.84 4.92 4.93
CA SER A 25 11.29 4.74 4.87
C SER A 25 12.03 5.62 5.88
N ALA A 26 11.46 6.76 6.25
CA ALA A 26 11.95 7.63 7.32
C ALA A 26 11.47 7.18 8.71
N CYS A 27 10.83 6.01 8.83
CA CYS A 27 10.24 5.48 10.07
C CYS A 27 9.24 6.43 10.77
N GLN A 28 8.63 7.37 10.04
CA GLN A 28 7.67 8.33 10.59
C GLN A 28 6.27 7.74 10.72
N ILE A 29 5.89 6.87 9.78
CA ILE A 29 4.59 6.22 9.77
C ILE A 29 4.76 4.70 9.76
N PHE A 30 3.85 4.01 10.44
CA PHE A 30 3.86 2.55 10.52
C PHE A 30 2.65 1.97 9.78
N PRO A 31 2.84 0.93 8.97
CA PRO A 31 1.75 0.30 8.25
C PRO A 31 0.84 -0.45 9.21
N ARG A 32 -0.45 -0.48 8.88
CA ARG A 32 -1.41 -1.29 9.63
C ARG A 32 -1.33 -2.73 9.16
N LYS A 33 -1.17 -3.67 10.09
CA LYS A 33 -1.20 -5.11 9.77
C LYS A 33 -2.63 -5.58 9.58
N THR A 34 -2.88 -6.37 8.54
CA THR A 34 -4.18 -7.00 8.34
C THR A 34 -4.34 -8.20 9.27
N HIS A 35 -5.53 -8.36 9.85
CA HIS A 35 -5.85 -9.48 10.73
C HIS A 35 -5.86 -10.78 9.91
N GLY A 36 -5.15 -11.81 10.36
CA GLY A 36 -4.95 -13.07 9.62
C GLY A 36 -3.63 -13.10 8.85
N LYS A 37 -3.53 -12.36 7.72
CA LYS A 37 -2.39 -12.49 6.79
C LYS A 37 -1.12 -11.74 7.18
N LYS A 38 -1.18 -10.87 8.20
CA LYS A 38 -0.05 -10.03 8.66
C LYS A 38 0.53 -9.07 7.61
N TYR A 39 -0.15 -8.87 6.48
CA TYR A 39 0.27 -7.93 5.44
C TYR A 39 0.24 -6.48 5.93
N PHE A 40 1.15 -5.67 5.39
CA PHE A 40 1.26 -4.26 5.69
C PHE A 40 0.36 -3.45 4.78
N THR A 41 -0.45 -2.56 5.36
CA THR A 41 -1.40 -1.76 4.62
C THR A 41 -1.25 -0.29 4.96
N PHE A 42 -1.31 0.56 3.93
CA PHE A 42 -1.49 2.00 4.08
C PHE A 42 -2.72 2.46 3.32
N ARG A 43 -3.42 3.44 3.90
CA ARG A 43 -4.56 4.08 3.26
C ARG A 43 -4.07 5.33 2.53
N VAL A 44 -4.01 5.26 1.20
CA VAL A 44 -3.65 6.42 0.37
C VAL A 44 -4.84 7.35 0.18
N ASN A 45 -6.02 6.76 -0.08
CA ASN A 45 -7.27 7.50 -0.25
C ASN A 45 -8.49 6.63 0.08
N LYS A 46 -9.71 7.14 -0.10
CA LYS A 46 -10.96 6.37 0.10
C LYS A 46 -11.05 5.16 -0.83
N ARG A 47 -10.55 5.28 -2.06
CA ARG A 47 -10.60 4.21 -3.09
C ARG A 47 -9.30 3.42 -3.25
N TRP A 48 -8.18 3.90 -2.70
CA TRP A 48 -6.85 3.35 -2.97
C TRP A 48 -6.12 2.98 -1.68
N ARG A 49 -5.54 1.79 -1.66
CA ARG A 49 -4.77 1.24 -0.54
C ARG A 49 -3.45 0.68 -1.06
N LEU A 50 -2.38 0.97 -0.34
CA LEU A 50 -1.11 0.31 -0.54
C LEU A 50 -1.12 -0.97 0.30
N LEU A 51 -0.77 -2.08 -0.32
CA LEU A 51 -0.63 -3.38 0.31
C LEU A 51 0.81 -3.86 0.08
N SER A 52 1.44 -4.34 1.13
CA SER A 52 2.72 -5.02 1.06
C SER A 52 2.58 -6.40 1.70
N LYS A 53 2.92 -7.43 0.94
CA LYS A 53 2.89 -8.83 1.40
C LYS A 53 4.24 -9.26 2.00
N ASP A 54 5.32 -8.55 1.67
CA ASP A 54 6.71 -8.89 2.03
C ASP A 54 7.30 -7.93 3.09
N ASP A 55 6.56 -7.64 4.17
CA ASP A 55 7.02 -6.78 5.28
C ASP A 55 7.56 -5.38 4.88
N GLY A 56 7.09 -4.83 3.76
CA GLY A 56 7.42 -3.48 3.28
C GLY A 56 8.47 -3.45 2.17
N GLN A 57 8.89 -4.61 1.65
CA GLN A 57 9.83 -4.69 0.53
C GLN A 57 9.16 -4.36 -0.82
N ASN A 58 7.96 -4.90 -1.05
CA ASN A 58 7.18 -4.67 -2.26
C ASN A 58 5.82 -4.07 -1.93
N TRP A 59 5.53 -2.94 -2.55
CA TRP A 59 4.27 -2.24 -2.35
C TRP A 59 3.40 -2.34 -3.61
N GLN A 60 2.15 -2.69 -3.42
CA GLN A 60 1.15 -2.78 -4.48
C GLN A 60 0.04 -1.79 -4.18
N LEU A 61 -0.20 -0.89 -5.12
CA LEU A 61 -1.27 0.07 -5.04
C LEU A 61 -2.54 -0.57 -5.61
N LEU A 62 -3.45 -0.91 -4.72
CA LEU A 62 -4.68 -1.60 -5.03
C LEU A 62 -5.88 -0.68 -4.86
N THR A 63 -6.89 -0.88 -5.70
CA THR A 63 -8.21 -0.28 -5.45
C THR A 63 -8.86 -0.98 -4.26
N HIS A 64 -9.89 -0.36 -3.68
CA HIS A 64 -10.60 -0.95 -2.56
C HIS A 64 -11.18 -2.34 -2.88
N ASN A 65 -11.65 -2.53 -4.13
CA ASN A 65 -12.20 -3.80 -4.59
C ASN A 65 -11.12 -4.88 -4.67
N ASP A 66 -10.01 -4.55 -5.32
CA ASP A 66 -8.87 -5.47 -5.48
C ASP A 66 -8.25 -5.83 -4.13
N TYR A 67 -8.08 -4.82 -3.26
CA TYR A 67 -7.68 -5.02 -1.87
C TYR A 67 -8.61 -6.03 -1.20
N ASN A 68 -9.94 -5.84 -1.25
CA ASN A 68 -10.89 -6.74 -0.60
C ASN A 68 -10.75 -8.17 -1.10
N SER A 69 -10.65 -8.38 -2.41
CA SER A 69 -10.40 -9.71 -2.99
C SER A 69 -9.11 -10.35 -2.44
N VAL A 70 -8.04 -9.58 -2.25
CA VAL A 70 -6.78 -10.10 -1.71
C VAL A 70 -6.86 -10.46 -0.23
N ILE A 71 -7.69 -9.76 0.57
CA ILE A 71 -7.81 -10.07 2.01
C ILE A 71 -8.80 -11.18 2.29
N ASP A 72 -9.88 -11.23 1.50
CA ASP A 72 -11.04 -12.12 1.70
C ASP A 72 -10.75 -13.55 1.25
N THR A 73 -9.94 -13.72 0.19
CA THR A 73 -9.38 -15.03 -0.23
C THR A 73 -8.38 -15.56 0.78
#